data_AF-A0A972GE61-F1
#
_entry.id   AF-A0A972GE61-F1
#
_cell.length_a   1.000
_cell.length_b   1.000
_cell.length_c   1.000
_cell.angle_alpha   90.00
_cell.angle_beta   90.00
_cell.angle_gamma   90.00
#
_symmetry.space_group_name_H-M   'P 1'
#
loop_
_entity.id
_entity.type
_entity.pdbx_description
1 polymer ?
#
loop_
_entity_poly.entity_id
_entity_poly.type
_entity_poly.pdbx_seq_one_letter_code
_entity_poly.pdbx_strand_id
1 'polypeptide(L)'
;MSFQESAREFLSQQRIAVVGVSRSGSATGNAIFKALRDQGHTVIPMHPDATTIEDVPCYPNLQAIPDGVDGVVIVTRPDVTEKIVQDAVAAGVPRVWMHGNALFGIQNSSVSQRAVAYGREHGLDVIDGGCPLMFVDFGHKCMRWILGATGKLPQ
;
A
#
# COMPACT_ATOMS: atom_id res chain seq x y z
N MET A 1 16.89 0.28 -7.73
CA MET A 1 16.43 -1.06 -7.30
C MET A 1 15.39 -1.55 -8.28
N SER A 2 15.33 -2.86 -8.52
CA SER A 2 14.22 -3.46 -9.24
C SER A 2 12.94 -3.37 -8.40
N PHE A 3 11.77 -3.44 -9.04
CA PHE A 3 10.47 -3.46 -8.34
C PHE A 3 10.39 -4.55 -7.27
N GLN A 4 10.95 -5.74 -7.54
CA GLN A 4 10.93 -6.85 -6.59
C GLN A 4 11.79 -6.60 -5.35
N GLU A 5 12.92 -5.89 -5.50
CA GLU A 5 13.78 -5.53 -4.38
C GLU A 5 13.11 -4.46 -3.51
N SER A 6 12.57 -3.40 -4.12
CA SER A 6 11.84 -2.36 -3.38
C SER A 6 10.61 -2.95 -2.66
N ALA A 7 9.86 -3.85 -3.30
CA ALA A 7 8.73 -4.52 -2.66
C ALA A 7 9.17 -5.38 -1.46
N ARG A 8 10.28 -6.13 -1.58
CA ARG A 8 10.81 -6.92 -0.45
C ARG A 8 11.32 -6.03 0.69
N GLU A 9 11.97 -4.93 0.37
CA GLU A 9 12.46 -3.98 1.37
C GLU A 9 11.30 -3.27 2.08
N PHE A 10 10.23 -2.90 1.35
CA PHE A 10 9.04 -2.35 1.97
C PHE A 10 8.35 -3.37 2.88
N LEU A 11 8.27 -4.63 2.44
CA LEU A 11 7.65 -5.72 3.21
C LEU A 11 8.57 -6.31 4.29
N SER A 12 9.80 -5.82 4.46
CA SER A 12 10.64 -6.16 5.63
C SER A 12 10.35 -5.27 6.83
N GLN A 13 9.53 -4.23 6.66
CA GLN A 13 9.22 -3.23 7.69
C GLN A 13 8.13 -3.68 8.66
N GLN A 14 8.20 -3.24 9.91
CA GLN A 14 7.28 -3.72 10.94
C GLN A 14 5.99 -2.91 11.01
N ARG A 15 6.07 -1.56 10.96
CA ARG A 15 4.93 -0.65 11.14
C ARG A 15 4.51 -0.05 9.81
N ILE A 16 3.36 -0.48 9.28
CA ILE A 16 2.89 -0.05 7.95
C ILE A 16 1.53 0.62 8.08
N ALA A 17 1.40 1.86 7.61
CA ALA A 17 0.10 2.50 7.45
C ALA A 17 -0.56 2.06 6.13
N VAL A 18 -1.89 1.84 6.15
CA VAL A 18 -2.67 1.59 4.93
C VAL A 18 -3.73 2.67 4.80
N VAL A 19 -3.64 3.45 3.73
CA VAL A 19 -4.59 4.52 3.39
C VAL A 19 -5.59 4.02 2.36
N GLY A 20 -6.87 4.34 2.56
CA GLY A 20 -7.95 3.85 1.71
C GLY A 20 -8.63 2.59 2.25
N VAL A 21 -8.51 2.35 3.57
CA VAL A 21 -9.28 1.31 4.26
C VAL A 21 -10.69 1.84 4.49
N SER A 22 -11.72 1.07 4.12
CA SER A 22 -13.13 1.45 4.26
C SER A 22 -13.74 0.89 5.55
N ARG A 23 -14.70 1.62 6.13
CA ARG A 23 -15.57 1.14 7.22
C ARG A 23 -16.41 -0.08 6.82
N SER A 24 -16.80 -0.18 5.55
CA SER A 24 -17.63 -1.28 5.03
C SER A 24 -16.89 -2.60 4.89
N GLY A 25 -15.56 -2.62 5.06
CA GLY A 25 -14.75 -3.84 4.93
C GLY A 25 -14.50 -4.30 3.49
N SER A 26 -15.08 -3.64 2.49
CA SER A 26 -15.12 -4.11 1.09
C SER A 26 -14.11 -3.44 0.16
N ALA A 27 -13.32 -2.47 0.63
CA ALA A 27 -12.34 -1.79 -0.22
C ALA A 27 -11.08 -2.65 -0.41
N THR A 28 -10.38 -2.44 -1.52
CA THR A 28 -9.06 -3.05 -1.78
C THR A 28 -8.07 -2.77 -0.64
N GLY A 29 -8.16 -1.59 -0.01
CA GLY A 29 -7.38 -1.25 1.18
C GLY A 29 -7.62 -2.21 2.36
N ASN A 30 -8.85 -2.69 2.56
CA ASN A 30 -9.15 -3.67 3.62
C ASN A 30 -8.49 -5.03 3.34
N ALA A 31 -8.45 -5.47 2.08
CA ALA A 31 -7.78 -6.71 1.71
C ALA A 31 -6.26 -6.63 1.97
N ILE A 32 -5.63 -5.53 1.57
CA ILE A 32 -4.20 -5.28 1.84
C ILE A 32 -3.95 -5.18 3.36
N PHE A 33 -4.80 -4.45 4.08
CA PHE A 33 -4.72 -4.31 5.52
C PHE A 33 -4.72 -5.67 6.23
N LYS A 34 -5.66 -6.57 5.90
CA LYS A 34 -5.73 -7.91 6.46
C LYS A 34 -4.50 -8.75 6.11
N ALA A 35 -4.13 -8.79 4.84
CA ALA A 35 -3.01 -9.63 4.41
C ALA A 35 -1.68 -9.22 5.05
N LEU A 36 -1.44 -7.91 5.22
CA LEU A 36 -0.24 -7.44 5.93
C LEU A 36 -0.29 -7.81 7.43
N ARG A 37 -1.46 -7.75 8.08
CA ARG A 37 -1.61 -8.21 9.47
C ARG A 37 -1.36 -9.71 9.61
N ASP A 38 -1.86 -10.51 8.66
CA ASP A 38 -1.67 -11.96 8.65
C ASP A 38 -0.19 -12.36 8.44
N GLN A 39 0.61 -11.49 7.82
CA GLN A 39 2.07 -11.64 7.73
C GLN A 39 2.83 -11.20 9.00
N GLY A 40 2.13 -10.69 10.03
CA GLY A 40 2.73 -10.28 11.29
C GLY A 40 3.16 -8.81 11.36
N HIS A 41 2.79 -7.98 10.37
CA HIS A 41 3.04 -6.54 10.44
C HIS A 41 2.13 -5.87 11.47
N THR A 42 2.64 -4.80 12.09
CA THR A 42 1.82 -3.83 12.83
C THR A 42 1.19 -2.88 11.83
N VAL A 43 -0.03 -3.18 11.39
CA VAL A 43 -0.71 -2.41 10.36
C VAL A 43 -1.66 -1.39 10.95
N ILE A 44 -1.50 -0.13 10.55
CA ILE A 44 -2.29 1.01 11.04
C ILE A 44 -3.25 1.46 9.94
N PRO A 45 -4.58 1.32 10.11
CA PRO A 45 -5.54 1.77 9.12
C PRO A 45 -5.68 3.29 9.16
N MET A 46 -5.81 3.91 7.99
CA MET A 46 -6.10 5.34 7.87
C MET A 46 -7.41 5.61 7.13
N HIS A 47 -8.25 6.44 7.76
CA HIS A 47 -9.53 6.88 7.24
C HIS A 47 -9.87 8.25 7.87
N PRO A 48 -10.40 9.22 7.11
CA PRO A 48 -10.64 10.59 7.60
C PRO A 48 -11.59 10.64 8.81
N ASP A 49 -12.67 9.85 8.78
CA ASP A 49 -13.74 9.94 9.80
C ASP A 49 -13.81 8.73 10.75
N ALA A 50 -13.03 7.68 10.53
CA ALA A 50 -13.16 6.45 11.32
C ALA A 50 -12.12 6.47 12.44
N THR A 51 -12.55 6.22 13.67
CA THR A 51 -11.67 6.11 14.84
C THR A 51 -11.15 4.69 15.05
N THR A 52 -11.84 3.71 14.46
CA THR A 52 -11.53 2.29 14.63
C THR A 52 -11.95 1.52 13.38
N ILE A 53 -11.10 0.59 12.94
CA ILE A 53 -11.40 -0.37 11.87
C ILE A 53 -10.91 -1.74 12.32
N GLU A 54 -11.81 -2.74 12.34
CA GLU A 54 -11.50 -4.12 12.76
C GLU A 54 -10.78 -4.19 14.11
N ASP A 55 -11.30 -3.43 15.07
CA ASP A 55 -10.79 -3.27 16.45
C ASP A 55 -9.36 -2.69 16.54
N VAL A 56 -8.83 -2.16 15.45
CA VAL A 56 -7.55 -1.44 15.41
C VAL A 56 -7.81 0.07 15.39
N PRO A 57 -7.08 0.87 16.21
CA PRO A 57 -7.14 2.32 16.15
C PRO A 57 -6.90 2.85 14.73
N CYS A 58 -7.76 3.72 14.27
CA CYS A 58 -7.70 4.32 12.93
C CYS A 58 -7.43 5.83 13.04
N TYR A 59 -6.58 6.33 12.16
CA TYR A 59 -6.09 7.71 12.21
C TYR A 59 -6.44 8.48 10.93
N PRO A 60 -6.74 9.78 11.02
CA PRO A 60 -7.13 10.60 9.87
C PRO A 60 -5.94 10.97 8.98
N ASN A 61 -4.73 11.04 9.53
CA ASN A 61 -3.49 11.43 8.84
C ASN A 61 -2.27 10.77 9.51
N LEU A 62 -1.10 10.87 8.87
CA LEU A 62 0.13 10.24 9.35
C LEU A 62 0.68 10.89 10.63
N GLN A 63 0.44 12.19 10.81
CA GLN A 63 0.91 12.95 11.97
C GLN A 63 0.18 12.56 13.25
N ALA A 64 -1.04 12.04 13.15
CA ALA A 64 -1.82 11.57 14.27
C ALA A 64 -1.40 10.19 14.79
N ILE A 65 -0.54 9.46 14.06
CA ILE A 65 -0.10 8.11 14.43
C ILE A 65 0.99 8.19 15.50
N PRO A 66 0.78 7.63 16.71
CA PRO A 66 1.82 7.54 17.72
C PRO A 66 3.02 6.71 17.23
N ASP A 67 4.22 7.15 17.56
CA ASP A 67 5.50 6.50 17.20
C ASP A 67 5.77 6.38 15.68
N GLY A 68 4.95 7.00 14.83
CA GLY A 68 5.11 6.97 13.38
C GLY A 68 4.99 5.60 12.73
N VAL A 69 5.38 5.53 11.45
CA VAL A 69 5.37 4.33 10.61
C VAL A 69 6.61 4.24 9.72
N ASP A 70 6.99 3.02 9.39
CA ASP A 70 8.15 2.71 8.54
C ASP A 70 7.79 2.79 7.04
N GLY A 71 6.52 2.71 6.71
CA GLY A 71 6.04 2.77 5.34
C GLY A 71 4.54 2.99 5.23
N VAL A 72 4.11 3.51 4.08
CA VAL A 72 2.70 3.80 3.80
C VAL A 72 2.28 3.14 2.50
N VAL A 73 1.23 2.31 2.55
CA VAL A 73 0.54 1.81 1.36
C VAL A 73 -0.66 2.70 1.07
N ILE A 74 -0.76 3.20 -0.15
CA ILE A 74 -1.80 4.13 -0.58
C ILE A 74 -2.73 3.43 -1.57
N VAL A 75 -4.00 3.34 -1.21
CA VAL A 75 -5.07 2.72 -2.02
C VAL A 75 -6.22 3.70 -2.19
N THR A 76 -5.90 4.86 -2.74
CA THR A 76 -6.84 5.98 -2.98
C THR A 76 -6.81 6.42 -4.44
N ARG A 77 -7.64 7.41 -4.79
CA ARG A 77 -7.52 8.07 -6.09
C ARG A 77 -6.21 8.89 -6.18
N PRO A 78 -5.65 9.12 -7.38
CA PRO A 78 -4.39 9.85 -7.56
C PRO A 78 -4.35 11.26 -6.94
N ASP A 79 -5.47 11.99 -6.96
CA ASP A 79 -5.60 13.33 -6.36
C ASP A 79 -5.43 13.32 -4.84
N VAL A 80 -5.92 12.25 -4.20
CA VAL A 80 -5.75 12.03 -2.76
C VAL A 80 -4.32 11.55 -2.47
N THR A 81 -3.77 10.69 -3.34
CA THR A 81 -2.40 10.19 -3.20
C THR A 81 -1.37 11.32 -3.15
N GLU A 82 -1.52 12.37 -3.97
CA GLU A 82 -0.63 13.54 -3.91
C GLU A 82 -0.58 14.18 -2.51
N LYS A 83 -1.73 14.31 -1.85
CA LYS A 83 -1.82 14.84 -0.48
C LYS A 83 -1.16 13.90 0.53
N ILE A 84 -1.42 12.60 0.42
CA ILE A 84 -0.85 11.60 1.33
C ILE A 84 0.67 11.52 1.20
N VAL A 85 1.24 11.71 0.01
CA VAL A 85 2.70 11.78 -0.14
C VAL A 85 3.27 13.03 0.53
N GLN A 86 2.60 14.18 0.42
CA GLN A 86 3.01 15.38 1.15
C GLN A 86 2.96 15.15 2.66
N ASP A 87 1.91 14.50 3.15
CA ASP A 87 1.80 14.12 4.56
C ASP A 87 2.91 13.14 4.96
N ALA A 88 3.28 12.20 4.10
CA ALA A 88 4.35 11.24 4.36
C ALA A 88 5.71 11.92 4.50
N VAL A 89 6.01 12.87 3.62
CA VAL A 89 7.21 13.71 3.73
C VAL A 89 7.19 14.53 5.02
N ALA A 90 6.07 15.19 5.34
CA ALA A 90 5.95 15.99 6.55
C ALA A 90 6.05 15.18 7.84
N ALA A 91 5.56 13.93 7.83
CA ALA A 91 5.67 12.98 8.94
C ALA A 91 7.04 12.30 9.03
N GLY A 92 7.94 12.51 8.06
CA GLY A 92 9.25 11.85 8.03
C GLY A 92 9.17 10.34 7.75
N VAL A 93 8.10 9.88 7.09
CA VAL A 93 7.97 8.48 6.68
C VAL A 93 9.00 8.22 5.58
N PRO A 94 9.78 7.13 5.64
CA PRO A 94 10.84 6.91 4.65
C PRO A 94 10.35 6.28 3.33
N ARG A 95 9.19 5.61 3.33
CA ARG A 95 8.76 4.77 2.20
C ARG A 95 7.27 4.91 1.87
N VAL A 96 6.95 4.94 0.58
CA VAL A 96 5.58 4.98 0.08
C VAL A 96 5.38 3.96 -1.03
N TRP A 97 4.28 3.21 -0.95
CA TRP A 97 3.82 2.31 -2.00
C TRP A 97 2.45 2.75 -2.50
N MET A 98 2.41 3.23 -3.74
CA MET A 98 1.17 3.54 -4.45
C MET A 98 0.62 2.27 -5.09
N HIS A 99 -0.55 1.82 -4.64
CA HIS A 99 -1.20 0.65 -5.22
C HIS A 99 -1.55 0.90 -6.69
N GLY A 100 -1.24 -0.05 -7.56
CA GLY A 100 -1.69 -0.07 -8.94
C GLY A 100 -2.22 -1.45 -9.30
N ASN A 101 -3.48 -1.53 -9.74
CA ASN A 101 -4.00 -2.72 -10.38
C ASN A 101 -3.93 -2.57 -11.90
N ALA A 102 -3.22 -3.49 -12.56
CA ALA A 102 -3.20 -3.63 -14.01
C ALA A 102 -3.74 -4.99 -14.49
N LEU A 103 -4.22 -5.84 -13.57
CA LEU A 103 -4.79 -7.13 -13.93
C LEU A 103 -6.24 -6.97 -14.43
N PHE A 104 -6.55 -7.67 -15.52
CA PHE A 104 -7.89 -7.78 -16.12
C PHE A 104 -8.52 -6.47 -16.65
N GLY A 105 -7.70 -5.50 -17.08
CA GLY A 105 -8.20 -4.30 -17.75
C GLY A 105 -8.97 -3.32 -16.87
N ILE A 106 -8.99 -3.54 -15.54
CA ILE A 106 -9.54 -2.61 -14.57
C ILE A 106 -8.43 -1.67 -14.12
N GLN A 107 -8.44 -0.43 -14.63
CA GLN A 107 -7.47 0.58 -14.26
C GLN A 107 -7.92 1.33 -13.00
N ASN A 108 -7.67 0.72 -11.83
CA ASN A 108 -7.70 1.43 -10.57
C ASN A 108 -6.27 1.53 -10.05
N SER A 109 -5.72 2.74 -10.10
CA SER A 109 -4.36 3.03 -9.67
C SER A 109 -4.37 4.26 -8.78
N SER A 110 -3.64 4.17 -7.68
CA SER A 110 -3.27 5.27 -6.81
C SER A 110 -2.05 6.02 -7.32
N VAL A 111 -1.40 5.54 -8.39
CA VAL A 111 -0.19 6.18 -8.92
C VAL A 111 -0.52 7.54 -9.51
N SER A 112 0.04 8.59 -8.92
CA SER A 112 0.15 9.93 -9.53
C SER A 112 1.61 10.19 -9.88
N GLN A 113 1.89 10.52 -11.13
CA GLN A 113 3.24 10.89 -11.56
C GLN A 113 3.78 12.12 -10.79
N ARG A 114 2.89 13.03 -10.40
CA ARG A 114 3.24 14.20 -9.57
C ARG A 114 3.65 13.76 -8.17
N ALA A 115 2.89 12.82 -7.57
CA ALA A 115 3.22 12.27 -6.26
C ALA A 115 4.55 11.49 -6.29
N VAL A 116 4.81 10.74 -7.37
CA VAL A 116 6.08 10.01 -7.55
C VAL A 116 7.26 10.98 -7.63
N ALA A 117 7.15 12.00 -8.47
CA ALA A 117 8.19 13.02 -8.61
C ALA A 117 8.46 13.74 -7.29
N TYR A 118 7.39 14.22 -6.63
CA TYR A 118 7.49 14.92 -5.35
C TYR A 118 8.13 14.04 -4.27
N GLY A 119 7.69 12.79 -4.15
CA GLY A 119 8.23 11.89 -3.12
C GLY A 119 9.72 11.61 -3.33
N ARG A 120 10.14 11.31 -4.56
CA ARG A 120 11.55 11.06 -4.88
C ARG A 120 12.42 12.32 -4.67
N GLU A 121 11.91 13.49 -5.01
CA GLU A 121 12.59 14.78 -4.76
C GLU A 121 12.84 15.03 -3.27
N HIS A 122 11.94 14.56 -2.40
CA HIS A 122 12.02 14.71 -0.95
C HIS A 122 12.61 13.48 -0.24
N GLY A 123 13.25 12.57 -0.98
CA GLY A 123 13.98 11.44 -0.42
C GLY A 123 13.13 10.24 0.01
N LEU A 124 11.86 10.17 -0.40
CA LEU A 124 11.03 8.97 -0.21
C LEU A 124 11.50 7.83 -1.14
N ASP A 125 11.56 6.62 -0.60
CA ASP A 125 11.57 5.42 -1.44
C ASP A 125 10.13 5.16 -1.96
N VAL A 126 9.94 5.35 -3.27
CA VAL A 126 8.62 5.31 -3.89
C VAL A 126 8.47 4.07 -4.79
N ILE A 127 7.50 3.24 -4.44
CA ILE A 127 7.00 2.16 -5.30
C ILE A 127 5.75 2.66 -6.02
N ASP A 128 5.83 2.84 -7.33
CA ASP A 128 4.82 3.43 -8.21
C ASP A 128 4.03 2.37 -8.99
N GLY A 129 3.29 1.54 -8.26
CA GLY A 129 2.36 0.57 -8.84
C GLY A 129 2.46 -0.83 -8.23
N GLY A 130 1.74 -1.77 -8.84
CA GLY A 130 1.63 -3.14 -8.34
C GLY A 130 0.78 -3.26 -7.08
N CYS A 131 0.53 -4.50 -6.67
CA CYS A 131 -0.26 -4.82 -5.49
C CYS A 131 0.62 -5.54 -4.45
N PRO A 132 0.66 -5.09 -3.18
CA PRO A 132 1.36 -5.80 -2.11
C PRO A 132 0.95 -7.27 -1.98
N LEU A 133 -0.33 -7.59 -2.25
CA LEU A 133 -0.87 -8.96 -2.23
C LEU A 133 -0.15 -9.95 -3.15
N MET A 134 0.54 -9.47 -4.19
CA MET A 134 1.34 -10.35 -5.06
C MET A 134 2.55 -10.97 -4.33
N PHE A 135 2.95 -10.36 -3.20
CA PHE A 135 4.12 -10.76 -2.43
C PHE A 135 3.76 -11.35 -1.07
N VAL A 136 2.59 -10.98 -0.50
CA VAL A 136 2.17 -11.43 0.84
C VAL A 136 1.15 -12.56 0.84
N ASP A 137 0.43 -12.79 -0.26
CA ASP A 137 -0.65 -13.78 -0.29
C ASP A 137 -0.22 -15.11 -0.97
N PHE A 138 -0.19 -16.18 -0.19
CA PHE A 138 0.07 -17.55 -0.65
C PHE A 138 -1.00 -18.06 -1.64
N GLY A 139 -2.20 -17.46 -1.67
CA GLY A 139 -3.24 -17.79 -2.67
C GLY A 139 -2.80 -17.51 -4.11
N HIS A 140 -1.96 -16.50 -4.32
CA HIS A 140 -1.39 -16.19 -5.64
C HIS A 140 -0.17 -17.04 -6.00
N LYS A 141 0.49 -17.73 -5.05
CA LYS A 141 1.49 -18.77 -5.37
C LYS A 141 0.83 -19.95 -6.09
N CYS A 142 -0.36 -20.37 -5.64
CA CYS A 142 -1.14 -21.42 -6.30
C CYS A 142 -1.63 -20.99 -7.69
N MET A 143 -2.12 -19.74 -7.85
CA MET A 143 -2.48 -19.22 -9.16
C MET A 143 -1.28 -19.03 -10.09
N ARG A 144 -0.12 -18.56 -9.60
CA ARG A 144 1.11 -18.46 -10.41
C ARG A 144 1.61 -19.83 -10.84
N TRP A 145 1.42 -20.87 -10.02
CA TRP A 145 1.67 -22.26 -10.39
C TRP A 145 0.67 -22.76 -11.45
N ILE A 146 -0.62 -22.49 -11.30
CA ILE A 146 -1.69 -22.87 -12.25
C ILE A 146 -1.60 -22.08 -13.59
N LEU A 147 -1.36 -20.78 -13.54
CA LEU A 147 -1.24 -19.88 -14.70
C LEU A 147 0.12 -20.03 -15.39
N GLY A 148 1.18 -20.37 -14.65
CA GLY A 148 2.46 -20.78 -15.19
C GLY A 148 2.40 -22.11 -15.92
N ALA A 149 1.62 -23.08 -15.41
CA ALA A 149 1.35 -24.35 -16.10
C ALA A 149 0.45 -24.20 -17.36
N THR A 150 -0.31 -23.10 -17.46
CA THR A 150 -1.22 -22.83 -18.60
C THR A 150 -0.73 -21.72 -19.54
N GLY A 151 0.47 -21.17 -19.32
CA GLY A 151 1.11 -20.18 -20.19
C GLY A 151 0.45 -18.81 -20.24
N LYS A 152 -0.39 -18.46 -19.26
CA LYS A 152 -1.17 -17.19 -19.23
C LYS A 152 -0.58 -16.14 -18.28
N LEU A 153 0.71 -16.20 -18.00
CA LEU A 153 1.37 -15.13 -17.27
C LEU A 153 1.57 -13.92 -18.21
N PRO A 154 1.10 -12.72 -17.84
CA PRO A 154 1.50 -11.52 -18.55
C PRO A 154 3.03 -11.36 -18.41
N GLN A 155 3.70 -11.15 -19.55
CA GLN A 155 5.13 -10.83 -19.60
C GLN A 155 5.40 -9.41 -19.15
#